data_AF-A0A9W8GNT8-F1
#
_entry.id   AF-A0A9W8GNT8-F1
#
_cell.length_a   1.000
_cell.length_b   1.000
_cell.length_c   1.000
_cell.angle_alpha   90.00
_cell.angle_beta   90.00
_cell.angle_gamma   90.00
#
_symmetry.space_group_name_H-M   'P 1'
#
loop_
_entity.id
_entity.type
_entity.pdbx_description
1 polymer ?
#
loop_
_entity_poly.entity_id
_entity_poly.type
_entity_poly.pdbx_seq_one_letter_code
_entity_poly.pdbx_strand_id
1 'polypeptide(L)'
;QGDKLEQGRLFSLFALDMASKVPSLLLQSRFPTDVFVNGITQQPAIHSLRRLKLINSTLSFGTLLTLIESLPNLHEIAIMKLAPEQKYSEMTPRMLLEHLHTSYYPLSNQLQYVKYFAGNMSNSMEHDTMCSMFLALLCPRFTRFVVGGWLRKKYNRSIRKVIRTEPFIDYADRLGRLAFSDVGENNMSFKAKPLDIYKKKEH
;
A
#
# COMPACT_ATOMS: atom_id res chain seq x y z
N GLN A 1 0.44 -30.52 2.93
CA GLN A 1 -0.16 -29.60 3.93
C GLN A 1 0.72 -29.45 5.18
N GLY A 2 1.50 -30.48 5.58
CA GLY A 2 2.44 -30.40 6.72
C GLY A 2 3.50 -29.30 6.64
N ASP A 3 4.23 -29.19 5.53
CA ASP A 3 5.33 -28.21 5.39
C ASP A 3 4.92 -26.75 5.58
N LYS A 4 3.74 -26.34 5.09
CA LYS A 4 3.27 -24.94 5.23
C LYS A 4 2.96 -24.59 6.70
N LEU A 5 2.44 -25.56 7.44
CA LEU A 5 2.10 -25.43 8.86
C LEU A 5 3.37 -25.36 9.72
N GLU A 6 4.36 -26.18 9.41
CA GLU A 6 5.66 -26.18 10.07
C GLU A 6 6.43 -24.88 9.79
N GLN A 7 6.41 -24.41 8.54
CA GLN A 7 7.00 -23.13 8.15
C GLN A 7 6.33 -21.92 8.82
N GLY A 8 5.00 -21.91 8.90
CA GLY A 8 4.27 -20.88 9.64
C GLY A 8 4.64 -20.86 11.12
N ARG A 9 4.78 -22.04 11.73
CA ARG A 9 5.22 -22.19 13.12
C ARG A 9 6.65 -21.68 13.33
N LEU A 10 7.59 -22.02 12.44
CA LEU A 10 8.98 -21.53 12.52
C LEU A 10 9.06 -20.01 12.38
N PHE A 11 8.25 -19.41 11.51
CA PHE A 11 8.18 -17.96 11.39
C PHE A 11 7.60 -17.30 12.65
N SER A 12 6.51 -17.84 13.22
CA SER A 12 5.95 -17.33 14.46
C SER A 12 6.95 -17.41 15.62
N LEU A 13 7.75 -18.48 15.70
CA LEU A 13 8.83 -18.59 16.68
C LEU A 13 9.92 -17.54 16.47
N PHE A 14 10.34 -17.29 15.22
CA PHE A 14 11.26 -16.21 14.89
C PHE A 14 10.71 -14.83 15.23
N ALA A 15 9.41 -14.58 14.99
CA ALA A 15 8.77 -13.31 15.29
C ALA A 15 8.55 -13.09 16.80
N LEU A 16 8.38 -14.16 17.59
CA LEU A 16 8.37 -14.11 19.05
C LEU A 16 9.74 -13.75 19.63
N ASP A 17 10.82 -14.24 19.00
CA ASP A 17 12.20 -13.99 19.41
C ASP A 17 12.76 -12.66 18.86
N MET A 18 12.02 -11.99 17.96
CA MET A 18 12.37 -10.64 17.55
C MET A 18 12.29 -9.71 18.75
N ALA A 19 13.41 -9.07 19.07
CA ALA A 19 13.42 -8.01 20.07
C ALA A 19 12.37 -6.95 19.70
N SER A 20 11.61 -6.48 20.69
CA SER A 20 10.58 -5.44 20.55
C SER A 20 11.08 -4.10 19.99
N LYS A 21 12.36 -4.00 19.63
CA LYS A 21 13.06 -2.81 19.14
C LYS A 21 13.49 -2.91 17.68
N VAL A 22 13.20 -3.98 16.93
CA VAL A 22 13.66 -4.12 15.53
C VAL A 22 12.93 -3.07 14.65
N PRO A 23 13.62 -2.00 14.18
CA PRO A 23 12.95 -0.93 13.45
C PRO A 23 12.83 -1.24 11.94
N SER A 24 13.58 -2.24 11.47
CA SER A 24 13.66 -2.62 10.06
C SER A 24 13.79 -4.12 9.95
N LEU A 25 12.94 -4.72 9.12
CA LEU A 25 12.89 -6.16 8.89
C LEU A 25 12.96 -6.40 7.39
N LEU A 26 13.97 -7.18 6.99
CA LEU A 26 14.14 -7.66 5.63
C LEU A 26 13.87 -9.15 5.64
N LEU A 27 12.92 -9.57 4.81
CA LEU A 27 12.51 -10.96 4.70
C LEU A 27 12.66 -11.41 3.27
N GLN A 28 13.41 -12.47 3.10
CA GLN A 28 13.52 -13.18 1.85
C GLN A 28 12.70 -14.44 1.96
N SER A 29 11.45 -14.36 1.54
CA SER A 29 10.49 -15.41 1.75
C SER A 29 10.42 -16.35 0.56
N ARG A 30 10.52 -17.66 0.82
CA ARG A 30 9.96 -18.72 -0.04
C ARG A 30 8.57 -19.17 0.47
N PHE A 31 8.07 -18.53 1.52
CA PHE A 31 6.81 -18.89 2.18
C PHE A 31 5.60 -18.33 1.44
N PRO A 32 4.44 -19.01 1.49
CA PRO A 32 3.18 -18.43 1.05
C PRO A 32 2.91 -17.14 1.83
N THR A 33 2.66 -16.05 1.09
CA THR A 33 2.43 -14.70 1.60
C THR A 33 1.43 -14.65 2.76
N ASP A 34 0.34 -15.42 2.70
CA ASP A 34 -0.74 -15.35 3.69
C ASP A 34 -0.35 -15.94 5.06
N VAL A 35 0.44 -17.02 5.05
CA VAL A 35 0.98 -17.63 6.28
C VAL A 35 1.90 -16.63 6.98
N PHE A 36 2.68 -15.91 6.19
CA PHE A 36 3.58 -14.90 6.68
C PHE A 36 2.84 -13.69 7.27
N VAL A 37 1.87 -13.13 6.55
CA VAL A 37 1.09 -11.98 7.07
C VAL A 37 0.40 -12.37 8.37
N ASN A 38 -0.28 -13.51 8.43
CA ASN A 38 -0.92 -14.00 9.65
C ASN A 38 0.08 -14.20 10.81
N GLY A 39 1.27 -14.72 10.51
CA GLY A 39 2.32 -14.90 11.51
C GLY A 39 2.87 -13.58 12.04
N ILE A 40 2.95 -12.54 11.20
CA ILE A 40 3.34 -11.18 11.60
C ILE A 40 2.24 -10.55 12.44
N THR A 41 1.00 -10.48 11.95
CA THR A 41 -0.08 -9.72 12.59
C THR A 41 -0.41 -10.18 14.01
N GLN A 42 -0.06 -11.41 14.37
CA GLN A 42 -0.29 -11.98 15.69
C GLN A 42 0.79 -11.66 16.73
N GLN A 43 1.86 -10.94 16.36
CA GLN A 43 3.05 -10.79 17.20
C GLN A 43 3.21 -9.36 17.73
N PRO A 44 3.15 -9.12 19.04
CA PRO A 44 3.29 -7.75 19.58
C PRO A 44 4.67 -7.13 19.33
N ALA A 45 5.72 -7.95 19.24
CA ALA A 45 7.10 -7.50 19.13
C ALA A 45 7.39 -6.71 17.85
N ILE A 46 6.62 -6.94 16.80
CA ILE A 46 6.77 -6.27 15.50
C ILE A 46 6.04 -4.93 15.42
N HIS A 47 5.30 -4.51 16.46
CA HIS A 47 4.60 -3.22 16.44
C HIS A 47 5.57 -2.03 16.37
N SER A 48 6.84 -2.20 16.75
CA SER A 48 7.88 -1.17 16.61
C SER A 48 8.47 -1.08 15.20
N LEU A 49 8.07 -1.99 14.31
CA LEU A 49 8.62 -2.08 12.96
C LEU A 49 8.25 -0.84 12.15
N ARG A 50 9.27 -0.15 11.63
CA ARG A 50 9.11 1.04 10.78
C ARG A 50 9.36 0.76 9.32
N ARG A 51 10.15 -0.26 8.98
CA ARG A 51 10.49 -0.61 7.60
C ARG A 51 10.35 -2.10 7.39
N LEU A 52 9.57 -2.50 6.40
CA LEU A 52 9.39 -3.89 6.02
C LEU A 52 9.79 -4.08 4.56
N LYS A 53 10.73 -4.98 4.29
CA LYS A 53 11.11 -5.37 2.93
C LYS A 53 10.82 -6.83 2.70
N LEU A 54 9.94 -7.13 1.75
CA LEU A 54 9.52 -8.48 1.38
C LEU A 54 10.12 -8.88 0.04
N ILE A 55 11.25 -9.58 0.07
CA ILE A 55 11.98 -10.08 -1.08
C ILE A 55 11.29 -11.33 -1.64
N ASN A 56 11.12 -11.36 -2.96
CA ASN A 56 10.46 -12.43 -3.72
C ASN A 56 9.02 -12.71 -3.28
N SER A 57 8.34 -11.71 -2.71
CA SER A 57 6.94 -11.84 -2.30
C SER A 57 6.02 -11.04 -3.22
N THR A 58 4.96 -11.69 -3.67
CA THR A 58 3.80 -11.06 -4.32
C THR A 58 2.70 -10.92 -3.28
N LEU A 59 2.18 -9.71 -3.08
CA LEU A 59 1.03 -9.45 -2.21
C LEU A 59 -0.20 -9.13 -3.06
N SER A 60 -1.37 -9.63 -2.68
CA SER A 60 -2.61 -9.01 -3.15
C SER A 60 -2.78 -7.62 -2.50
N PHE A 61 -3.69 -6.82 -3.03
CA PHE A 61 -3.96 -5.50 -2.48
C PHE A 61 -4.53 -5.58 -1.05
N GLY A 62 -5.49 -6.48 -0.81
CA GLY A 62 -6.10 -6.75 0.48
C GLY A 62 -5.10 -7.24 1.52
N THR A 63 -4.19 -8.14 1.13
CA THR A 63 -3.11 -8.58 2.04
C THR A 63 -2.17 -7.44 2.39
N LEU A 64 -1.90 -6.51 1.45
CA LEU A 64 -1.15 -5.29 1.74
C LEU A 64 -1.92 -4.41 2.75
N LEU A 65 -3.23 -4.23 2.59
CA LEU A 65 -4.05 -3.44 3.53
C LEU A 65 -4.00 -4.03 4.95
N THR A 66 -4.26 -5.33 5.11
CA THR A 66 -4.21 -6.02 6.40
C THR A 66 -2.83 -5.93 7.05
N LEU A 67 -1.77 -6.02 6.25
CA LEU A 67 -0.40 -5.90 6.73
C LEU A 67 -0.09 -4.47 7.23
N ILE A 68 -0.56 -3.44 6.53
CA ILE A 68 -0.38 -2.04 6.95
C ILE A 68 -1.17 -1.77 8.24
N GLU A 69 -2.41 -2.24 8.30
CA GLU A 69 -3.29 -2.08 9.47
C GLU A 69 -2.69 -2.71 10.73
N SER A 70 -2.06 -3.87 10.58
CA SER A 70 -1.45 -4.61 11.70
C SER A 70 -0.08 -4.08 12.11
N LEU A 71 0.49 -3.13 11.36
CA LEU A 71 1.81 -2.55 11.61
C LEU A 71 1.67 -1.04 11.85
N PRO A 72 1.21 -0.61 13.05
CA PRO A 72 0.81 0.78 13.29
C PRO A 72 1.95 1.80 13.14
N ASN A 73 3.20 1.37 13.31
CA ASN A 73 4.39 2.22 13.18
C ASN A 73 5.12 2.05 11.84
N LEU A 74 4.54 1.34 10.87
CA LEU A 74 5.16 1.13 9.57
C LEU A 74 5.23 2.44 8.78
N HIS A 75 6.44 2.88 8.45
CA HIS A 75 6.70 4.06 7.63
C HIS A 75 6.93 3.69 6.17
N GLU A 76 7.54 2.53 5.94
CA GLU A 76 7.97 2.08 4.63
C GLU A 76 7.71 0.59 4.45
N ILE A 77 7.09 0.24 3.33
CA ILE A 77 7.05 -1.14 2.85
C ILE A 77 7.66 -1.24 1.45
N ALA A 78 8.52 -2.24 1.25
CA ALA A 78 9.13 -2.55 -0.02
C ALA A 78 8.71 -3.95 -0.46
N ILE A 79 8.08 -4.06 -1.63
CA ILE A 79 7.53 -5.30 -2.19
C ILE A 79 8.01 -5.51 -3.62
N MET A 80 7.94 -6.77 -4.09
CA MET A 80 8.34 -7.08 -5.47
C MET A 80 7.26 -6.66 -6.45
N LYS A 81 5.98 -6.98 -6.19
CA LYS A 81 4.82 -6.70 -7.04
C LYS A 81 3.49 -6.83 -6.29
N LEU A 82 2.48 -6.07 -6.70
CA LEU A 82 1.07 -6.32 -6.36
C LEU A 82 0.41 -7.30 -7.34
N ALA A 83 -0.18 -8.36 -6.79
CA ALA A 83 -0.98 -9.32 -7.53
C ALA A 83 -2.41 -8.77 -7.70
N PRO A 84 -3.04 -8.98 -8.87
CA PRO A 84 -4.46 -8.73 -9.05
C PRO A 84 -5.26 -9.50 -8.00
N GLU A 85 -6.31 -8.88 -7.48
CA GLU A 85 -7.16 -9.48 -6.46
C GLU A 85 -8.58 -9.67 -6.97
N GLN A 86 -9.05 -10.92 -6.91
CA GLN A 86 -10.42 -11.26 -7.32
C GLN A 86 -11.47 -10.68 -6.37
N LYS A 87 -11.17 -10.56 -5.07
CA LYS A 87 -12.11 -10.04 -4.06
C LYS A 87 -12.66 -8.65 -4.42
N TYR A 88 -11.85 -7.83 -5.08
CA TYR A 88 -12.23 -6.47 -5.48
C TYR A 88 -12.51 -6.33 -6.99
N SER A 89 -12.42 -7.40 -7.77
CA SER A 89 -12.55 -7.31 -9.24
C SER A 89 -13.95 -6.95 -9.71
N GLU A 90 -14.97 -7.20 -8.88
CA GLU A 90 -16.37 -6.92 -9.19
C GLU A 90 -16.81 -5.51 -8.76
N MET A 91 -15.99 -4.80 -7.98
CA MET A 91 -16.32 -3.46 -7.51
C MET A 91 -15.86 -2.39 -8.49
N THR A 92 -16.72 -1.42 -8.78
CA THR A 92 -16.27 -0.21 -9.46
C THR A 92 -15.26 0.55 -8.57
N PRO A 93 -14.35 1.35 -9.14
CA PRO A 93 -13.39 2.11 -8.33
C PRO A 93 -14.03 3.01 -7.25
N ARG A 94 -15.23 3.54 -7.51
CA ARG A 94 -15.99 4.36 -6.54
C ARG A 94 -16.52 3.52 -5.38
N MET A 95 -17.19 2.40 -5.67
CA MET A 95 -17.65 1.47 -4.65
C MET A 95 -16.50 0.92 -3.81
N LEU A 96 -15.37 0.62 -4.46
CA LEU A 96 -14.17 0.18 -3.77
C LEU A 96 -13.63 1.27 -2.84
N LEU A 97 -13.56 2.53 -3.29
CA LEU A 97 -13.14 3.63 -2.42
C LEU A 97 -14.04 3.77 -1.19
N GLU A 98 -15.37 3.75 -1.38
CA GLU A 98 -16.35 3.88 -0.29
C GLU A 98 -16.23 2.73 0.72
N HIS A 99 -16.12 1.50 0.22
CA HIS A 99 -15.88 0.33 1.05
C HIS A 99 -14.59 0.47 1.86
N LEU A 100 -13.47 0.77 1.18
CA LEU A 100 -12.17 0.88 1.84
C LEU A 100 -12.12 2.04 2.83
N HIS A 101 -12.73 3.18 2.52
CA HIS A 101 -12.77 4.33 3.41
C HIS A 101 -13.59 4.01 4.68
N THR A 102 -14.70 3.29 4.53
CA THR A 102 -15.53 2.89 5.68
C THR A 102 -14.81 1.85 6.55
N SER A 103 -14.13 0.89 5.93
CA SER A 103 -13.52 -0.22 6.64
C SER A 103 -12.14 0.10 7.23
N TYR A 104 -11.36 0.96 6.58
CA TYR A 104 -9.95 1.13 6.91
C TYR A 104 -9.54 2.57 7.23
N TYR A 105 -10.32 3.61 6.95
CA TYR A 105 -9.80 4.98 7.11
C TYR A 105 -9.74 5.45 8.59
N PRO A 106 -8.60 6.02 9.06
CA PRO A 106 -7.31 6.07 8.40
C PRO A 106 -6.56 4.73 8.50
N LEU A 107 -6.07 4.20 7.38
CA LEU A 107 -5.44 2.87 7.33
C LEU A 107 -4.11 2.87 8.08
N SER A 108 -3.34 3.95 7.92
CA SER A 108 -2.15 4.21 8.72
C SER A 108 -1.89 5.71 8.77
N ASN A 109 -1.58 6.19 9.98
CA ASN A 109 -1.12 7.56 10.20
C ASN A 109 0.41 7.69 10.06
N GLN A 110 1.13 6.59 9.77
CA GLN A 110 2.59 6.58 9.73
C GLN A 110 3.16 6.18 8.36
N LEU A 111 2.41 5.42 7.56
CA LEU A 111 2.89 4.96 6.27
C LEU A 111 3.12 6.14 5.33
N GLN A 112 4.36 6.27 4.87
CA GLN A 112 4.79 7.32 3.93
C GLN A 112 5.12 6.75 2.54
N TYR A 113 5.65 5.53 2.49
CA TYR A 113 6.23 4.97 1.27
C TYR A 113 5.83 3.51 1.03
N VAL A 114 5.46 3.22 -0.21
CA VAL A 114 5.46 1.86 -0.76
C VAL A 114 6.48 1.84 -1.89
N LYS A 115 7.40 0.88 -1.91
CA LYS A 115 8.47 0.79 -2.91
C LYS A 115 8.43 -0.52 -3.68
N TYR A 116 8.61 -0.42 -4.99
CA TYR A 116 8.96 -1.57 -5.83
C TYR A 116 10.47 -1.68 -5.95
N PHE A 117 11.04 -2.75 -5.41
CA PHE A 117 12.43 -3.12 -5.68
C PHE A 117 12.41 -4.14 -6.83
N ALA A 118 12.76 -3.65 -8.03
CA ALA A 118 12.99 -4.37 -9.28
C ALA A 118 12.44 -5.81 -9.38
N GLY A 119 11.30 -5.96 -10.06
CA GLY A 119 10.76 -7.23 -10.53
C GLY A 119 10.19 -7.08 -11.93
N ASN A 120 10.09 -8.18 -12.67
CA ASN A 120 9.57 -8.23 -14.03
C ASN A 120 8.09 -7.82 -14.05
N MET A 121 7.84 -6.52 -14.15
CA MET A 121 6.51 -5.94 -14.04
C MET A 121 5.78 -5.99 -15.38
N SER A 122 4.49 -6.33 -15.32
CA SER A 122 3.62 -6.49 -16.47
C SER A 122 3.51 -5.23 -17.33
N ASN A 123 3.04 -5.40 -18.57
CA ASN A 123 2.92 -4.32 -19.54
C ASN A 123 1.95 -3.19 -19.12
N SER A 124 0.98 -3.46 -18.23
CA SER A 124 0.08 -2.44 -17.67
C SER A 124 0.40 -2.16 -16.19
N MET A 125 0.48 -0.87 -15.86
CA MET A 125 0.69 -0.30 -14.52
C MET A 125 -0.62 0.25 -13.92
N GLU A 126 -1.75 0.06 -14.58
CA GLU A 126 -3.03 0.66 -14.17
C GLU A 126 -3.49 0.11 -12.82
N HIS A 127 -3.36 -1.20 -12.59
CA HIS A 127 -3.68 -1.81 -11.31
C HIS A 127 -2.82 -1.24 -10.17
N ASP A 128 -1.50 -1.23 -10.33
CA ASP A 128 -0.56 -0.67 -9.35
C ASP A 128 -0.85 0.82 -9.07
N THR A 129 -1.22 1.56 -10.11
CA THR A 129 -1.62 2.96 -10.03
C THR A 129 -2.88 3.14 -9.20
N MET A 130 -3.94 2.36 -9.46
CA MET A 130 -5.16 2.42 -8.67
C MET A 130 -4.90 2.08 -7.20
N CYS A 131 -4.16 1.01 -6.92
CA CYS A 131 -3.77 0.65 -5.56
C CYS A 131 -3.03 1.79 -4.86
N SER A 132 -2.09 2.44 -5.54
CA SER A 132 -1.36 3.59 -4.99
C SER A 132 -2.26 4.80 -4.70
N MET A 133 -3.27 5.05 -5.53
CA MET A 133 -4.23 6.13 -5.30
C MET A 133 -5.12 5.83 -4.11
N PHE A 134 -5.63 4.60 -3.99
CA PHE A 134 -6.38 4.19 -2.81
C PHE A 134 -5.56 4.34 -1.53
N LEU A 135 -4.31 3.86 -1.51
CA LEU A 135 -3.44 4.03 -0.34
C LEU A 135 -3.21 5.50 0.01
N ALA A 136 -3.03 6.37 -1.00
CA ALA A 136 -2.86 7.79 -0.76
C ALA A 136 -4.10 8.47 -0.17
N LEU A 137 -5.30 7.95 -0.45
CA LEU A 137 -6.54 8.41 0.16
C LEU A 137 -6.71 7.84 1.57
N LEU A 138 -6.38 6.56 1.76
CA LEU A 138 -6.55 5.83 3.01
C LEU A 138 -5.51 6.20 4.10
N CYS A 139 -4.31 6.59 3.69
CA CYS A 139 -3.20 6.92 4.60
C CYS A 139 -2.89 8.43 4.54
N PRO A 140 -3.22 9.22 5.58
CA PRO A 140 -3.06 10.68 5.57
C PRO A 140 -1.63 11.18 5.35
N ARG A 141 -0.62 10.41 5.76
CA ARG A 141 0.81 10.76 5.60
C ARG A 141 1.48 10.12 4.38
N PHE A 142 0.72 9.39 3.57
CA PHE A 142 1.28 8.73 2.40
C PHE A 142 1.80 9.77 1.41
N THR A 143 3.08 9.65 1.06
CA THR A 143 3.78 10.65 0.26
C THR A 143 3.96 10.19 -1.16
N ARG A 144 4.39 8.93 -1.37
CA ARG A 144 4.65 8.43 -2.73
C ARG A 144 4.78 6.92 -2.81
N PHE A 145 4.48 6.44 -4.00
CA PHE A 145 4.83 5.10 -4.46
C PHE A 145 6.13 5.16 -5.25
N VAL A 146 7.19 4.50 -4.75
CA VAL A 146 8.52 4.57 -5.35
C VAL A 146 8.69 3.46 -6.37
N VAL A 147 8.75 3.86 -7.65
CA VAL A 147 9.00 2.96 -8.78
C VAL A 147 10.32 3.33 -9.45
N GLY A 148 11.25 2.37 -9.53
CA GLY A 148 12.58 2.58 -10.12
C GLY A 148 12.63 2.46 -11.64
N GLY A 149 13.62 3.12 -12.25
CA GLY A 149 14.04 2.91 -13.64
C GLY A 149 12.97 3.22 -14.71
N TRP A 150 13.01 2.46 -15.81
CA TRP A 150 12.10 2.60 -16.95
C TRP A 150 10.60 2.46 -16.63
N LEU A 151 10.25 1.75 -15.55
CA LEU A 151 8.88 1.53 -15.11
C LEU A 151 8.23 2.83 -14.63
N ARG A 152 9.04 3.76 -14.14
CA ARG A 152 8.57 5.06 -13.66
C ARG A 152 7.88 5.88 -14.75
N LYS A 153 8.40 5.88 -15.98
CA LYS A 153 7.75 6.57 -17.12
C LYS A 153 6.38 5.95 -17.41
N LYS A 154 6.24 4.63 -17.32
CA LYS A 154 4.94 3.94 -17.51
C LYS A 154 3.97 4.25 -16.37
N TYR A 155 4.45 4.20 -15.13
CA TYR A 155 3.68 4.52 -13.94
C TYR A 155 3.15 5.97 -13.96
N ASN A 156 4.00 6.95 -14.28
CA ASN A 156 3.59 8.36 -14.39
C ASN A 156 2.54 8.59 -15.49
N ARG A 157 2.66 7.91 -16.65
CA ARG A 157 1.62 7.96 -17.69
C ARG A 157 0.31 7.37 -17.20
N SER A 158 0.38 6.25 -16.48
CA SER A 158 -0.80 5.60 -15.92
C SER A 158 -1.47 6.48 -14.87
N ILE A 159 -0.73 7.12 -13.96
CA ILE A 159 -1.29 8.10 -13.01
C ILE A 159 -2.04 9.21 -13.75
N ARG A 160 -1.44 9.84 -14.77
CA ARG A 160 -2.10 10.93 -15.51
C ARG A 160 -3.41 10.50 -16.17
N LYS A 161 -3.54 9.22 -16.53
CA LYS A 161 -4.77 8.65 -17.08
C LYS A 161 -5.79 8.38 -15.96
N VAL A 162 -5.41 7.63 -14.94
CA VAL A 162 -6.30 7.17 -13.86
C VAL A 162 -6.77 8.31 -12.96
N ILE A 163 -5.95 9.35 -12.73
CA ILE A 163 -6.33 10.48 -11.89
C ILE A 163 -7.47 11.30 -12.47
N ARG A 164 -7.73 11.19 -13.79
CA ARG A 164 -8.80 11.88 -14.50
C ARG A 164 -10.08 11.04 -14.59
N THR A 165 -10.11 9.87 -13.98
CA THR A 165 -11.29 9.01 -13.94
C THR A 165 -11.92 9.01 -12.57
N GLU A 166 -13.22 8.78 -12.51
CA GLU A 166 -13.97 8.57 -11.26
C GLU A 166 -13.43 7.36 -10.47
N PRO A 167 -13.31 7.42 -9.13
CA PRO A 167 -13.57 8.57 -8.24
C PRO A 167 -12.34 9.47 -8.05
N PHE A 168 -11.20 9.16 -8.68
CA PHE A 168 -9.93 9.80 -8.39
C PHE A 168 -9.87 11.26 -8.84
N ILE A 169 -10.68 11.65 -9.81
CA ILE A 169 -10.79 13.04 -10.27
C ILE A 169 -11.19 14.00 -9.14
N ASP A 170 -12.07 13.55 -8.24
CA ASP A 170 -12.50 14.33 -7.05
C ASP A 170 -11.33 14.61 -6.09
N TYR A 171 -10.24 13.84 -6.21
CA TYR A 171 -9.05 13.90 -5.34
C TYR A 171 -7.78 14.25 -6.11
N ALA A 172 -7.90 14.73 -7.35
CA ALA A 172 -6.76 14.94 -8.25
C ALA A 172 -5.67 15.83 -7.65
N ASP A 173 -6.03 16.83 -6.84
CA ASP A 173 -5.08 17.76 -6.22
C ASP A 173 -4.19 17.06 -5.18
N ARG A 174 -4.81 16.22 -4.34
CA ARG A 174 -4.11 15.41 -3.33
C ARG A 174 -3.26 14.35 -4.02
N LEU A 175 -3.84 13.64 -4.99
CA LEU A 175 -3.19 12.56 -5.72
C LEU A 175 -2.11 13.06 -6.69
N GLY A 176 -2.20 14.31 -7.14
CA GLY A 176 -1.24 14.93 -8.05
C GLY A 176 0.17 14.96 -7.45
N ARG A 177 0.28 15.10 -6.13
CA ARG A 177 1.58 15.05 -5.43
C ARG A 177 2.29 13.70 -5.59
N LEU A 178 1.55 12.60 -5.73
CA LEU A 178 2.11 11.27 -5.98
C LEU A 178 2.78 11.18 -7.36
N ALA A 179 2.18 11.82 -8.36
CA ALA A 179 2.62 11.75 -9.76
C ALA A 179 3.97 12.44 -10.01
N PHE A 180 4.32 13.42 -9.17
CA PHE A 180 5.44 14.35 -9.42
C PHE A 180 6.49 14.39 -8.31
N SER A 181 6.35 13.58 -7.25
CA SER A 181 7.20 13.59 -6.04
C SER A 181 8.70 13.28 -6.22
N ASP A 182 9.23 13.18 -7.44
CA ASP A 182 10.65 12.93 -7.69
C ASP A 182 11.21 13.64 -8.95
N VAL A 183 10.54 14.69 -9.45
CA VAL A 183 11.13 15.58 -10.46
C VAL A 183 10.88 17.00 -9.97
N GLY A 184 11.83 17.92 -10.11
CA GLY A 184 11.63 19.35 -9.91
C GLY A 184 10.59 20.00 -10.85
N GLU A 185 9.61 19.24 -11.34
CA GLU A 185 8.46 19.70 -12.12
C GLU A 185 7.32 20.09 -11.16
N ASN A 186 7.52 21.18 -10.42
CA ASN A 186 6.50 21.84 -9.59
C ASN A 186 5.50 22.67 -10.43
N ASN A 187 5.03 22.16 -11.58
CA ASN A 187 4.19 22.95 -12.50
C ASN A 187 2.84 22.29 -12.81
N MET A 188 2.14 21.78 -11.79
CA MET A 188 0.69 21.67 -11.86
C MET A 188 0.07 22.22 -10.57
N SER A 189 -0.30 23.50 -10.63
CA SER A 189 -1.18 24.14 -9.65
C SER A 189 -2.60 23.60 -9.88
N PHE A 190 -3.04 22.71 -9.01
CA PHE A 190 -4.46 22.45 -8.84
C PHE A 190 -4.92 23.11 -7.53
N LYS A 191 -5.97 23.93 -7.61
CA LYS A 191 -6.48 24.71 -6.47
C LYS A 191 -7.28 23.78 -5.56
N ALA A 192 -6.66 23.42 -4.43
CA ALA A 192 -7.25 22.58 -3.41
C ALA A 192 -8.63 23.12 -2.96
N LYS A 193 -9.66 22.28 -3.02
CA LYS A 193 -10.85 22.45 -2.20
C LYS A 193 -10.63 21.74 -0.85
N PRO A 194 -10.96 22.38 0.28
CA PRO A 194 -11.05 21.70 1.57
C PRO A 194 -12.10 20.58 1.49
N LEU A 195 -11.83 19.48 2.21
CA LEU A 195 -12.79 18.40 2.45
C LEU A 195 -13.93 18.91 3.36
N ASP A 196 -14.95 19.55 2.79
CA ASP A 196 -16.22 19.78 3.48
C ASP A 196 -17.10 18.52 3.40
N ILE A 197 -16.64 17.42 4.01
CA ILE A 197 -17.51 16.25 4.30
C ILE A 197 -18.20 16.43 5.68
N TYR A 198 -17.77 17.42 6.47
CA TYR A 198 -18.42 17.79 7.73
C TYR A 198 -19.50 18.86 7.54
N LYS A 199 -20.52 18.56 6.74
CA LYS A 199 -21.86 19.10 7.02
C LYS A 199 -22.79 17.93 7.24
N LYS A 200 -22.79 17.41 8.48
CA LYS A 200 -23.99 16.82 9.07
C LYS A 200 -25.11 17.82 8.81
N LYS A 201 -26.07 17.45 7.96
CA LYS A 201 -27.38 18.09 7.99
C LYS A 201 -28.02 17.63 9.30
N GLU A 202 -27.97 18.48 10.31
CA GLU A 202 -28.99 18.46 11.34
C GLU A 202 -30.25 19.07 10.71
N HIS A 203 -31.22 18.21 10.42
CA HIS A 203 -32.62 18.54 10.25
C HIS A 203 -33.44 17.41 10.85
#